data_AF-A0A7S1EPK0-F1
#
_entry.id   AF-A0A7S1EPK0-F1
#
_cell.length_a   1.000
_cell.length_b   1.000
_cell.length_c   1.000
_cell.angle_alpha   90.00
_cell.angle_beta   90.00
_cell.angle_gamma   90.00
#
_symmetry.space_group_name_H-M   'P 1'
#
loop_
_entity.id
_entity.type
_entity.pdbx_description
1 polymer ?
#
loop_
_entity_poly.entity_id
_entity_poly.type
_entity_poly.pdbx_seq_one_letter_code
_entity_poly.pdbx_strand_id
1 'polypeptide(L)'
;MAYDLVRQQLDALMGVDRDGVGTGNRDIPTHYSDRGVCIPYLFGACPGLLLANTKAGLSSCTLYHNDKLSDDFQRDYHSLADRSVLDFEREFEKQSSSLVQDVERKISRAVKRLQVQYDIQDYGSLLVHEVH
;
A
#
# COMPACT_ATOMS: atom_id res chain seq x y z
N MET A 1 -31.88 15.43 8.30
CA MET A 1 -31.55 14.41 9.31
C MET A 1 -32.25 13.06 9.10
N ALA A 2 -33.42 12.96 8.45
CA ALA A 2 -34.04 11.65 8.13
C ALA A 2 -33.31 10.88 7.01
N TYR A 3 -32.67 11.61 6.09
CA TYR A 3 -32.00 11.02 4.93
C TYR A 3 -30.69 10.29 5.29
N ASP A 4 -29.99 10.73 6.34
CA ASP A 4 -28.70 10.16 6.74
C ASP A 4 -28.85 8.82 7.46
N LEU A 5 -29.94 8.66 8.22
CA LEU A 5 -30.30 7.37 8.85
C LEU A 5 -30.65 6.33 7.78
N VAL A 6 -31.39 6.74 6.75
CA VAL A 6 -31.75 5.86 5.62
C VAL A 6 -30.50 5.48 4.83
N ARG A 7 -29.54 6.40 4.64
CA ARG A 7 -28.21 6.08 4.05
C ARG A 7 -27.47 5.04 4.87
N GLN A 8 -27.30 5.26 6.17
CA GLN A 8 -26.62 4.31 7.06
C GLN A 8 -27.24 2.91 7.05
N GLN A 9 -28.58 2.84 7.09
CA GLN A 9 -29.28 1.55 7.05
C GLN A 9 -29.08 0.84 5.71
N LEU A 10 -29.04 1.60 4.61
CA LEU A 10 -28.81 1.02 3.29
C LEU A 10 -27.34 0.62 3.09
N ASP A 11 -26.38 1.37 3.63
CA ASP A 11 -24.95 1.01 3.59
C ASP A 11 -24.68 -0.27 4.40
N ALA A 12 -25.38 -0.45 5.53
CA ALA A 12 -25.31 -1.68 6.32
C ALA A 12 -25.92 -2.89 5.60
N LEU A 13 -26.92 -2.68 4.73
CA LEU A 13 -27.58 -3.76 3.97
C LEU A 13 -26.90 -4.08 2.63
N MET A 14 -26.33 -3.08 1.95
CA MET A 14 -25.88 -3.19 0.56
C MET A 14 -24.37 -2.96 0.40
N GLY A 15 -23.66 -2.60 1.48
CA GLY A 15 -22.28 -2.16 1.44
C GLY A 15 -22.16 -0.66 1.14
N VAL A 16 -21.12 -0.02 1.70
CA VAL A 16 -20.82 1.41 1.53
C VAL A 16 -20.55 1.78 0.06
N ASP A 17 -20.21 0.80 -0.77
CA ASP A 17 -19.92 0.98 -2.21
C ASP A 17 -21.16 0.92 -3.12
N ARG A 18 -22.36 1.19 -2.58
CA ARG A 18 -23.61 1.10 -3.37
C ARG A 18 -23.69 2.17 -4.45
N ASP A 19 -23.25 3.37 -4.14
CA ASP A 19 -23.30 4.51 -5.05
C ASP A 19 -21.88 4.64 -5.61
N GLY A 20 -21.56 3.96 -6.71
CA GLY A 20 -20.24 3.93 -7.35
C GLY A 20 -19.67 5.31 -7.67
N VAL A 21 -19.19 6.03 -6.66
CA VAL A 21 -18.70 7.39 -6.75
C VAL A 21 -17.21 7.37 -7.04
N GLY A 22 -16.92 7.37 -8.34
CA GLY A 22 -15.78 8.14 -8.84
C GLY A 22 -14.74 7.35 -9.63
N THR A 23 -15.13 6.68 -10.71
CA THR A 23 -14.61 6.95 -12.08
C THR A 23 -15.39 6.06 -13.06
N GLY A 24 -15.77 6.62 -14.21
CA GLY A 24 -16.69 5.96 -15.13
C GLY A 24 -16.20 4.60 -15.64
N ASN A 25 -17.09 3.61 -15.55
CA ASN A 25 -17.31 2.57 -16.56
C ASN A 25 -16.06 1.91 -17.18
N ARG A 26 -15.16 1.37 -16.35
CA ARG A 26 -14.12 0.42 -16.77
C ARG A 26 -14.00 -0.68 -15.71
N ASP A 27 -14.35 -1.90 -16.11
CA ASP A 27 -13.87 -3.16 -15.55
C ASP A 27 -13.57 -3.13 -14.04
N ILE A 28 -14.63 -3.12 -13.22
CA ILE A 28 -14.47 -3.32 -11.78
C ILE A 28 -13.81 -4.69 -11.61
N PRO A 29 -12.60 -4.76 -11.01
CA PRO A 29 -11.92 -6.03 -10.79
C PRO A 29 -12.82 -6.97 -10.00
N THR A 30 -13.07 -8.14 -10.58
CA THR A 30 -13.88 -9.19 -9.95
C THR A 30 -13.00 -10.20 -9.22
N HIS A 31 -11.74 -10.32 -9.65
CA HIS A 31 -10.75 -11.19 -9.06
C HIS A 31 -9.50 -10.39 -8.67
N TYR A 32 -8.78 -10.82 -7.63
CA TYR A 32 -7.54 -10.14 -7.20
C TYR A 32 -6.41 -10.21 -8.23
N SER A 33 -6.49 -11.15 -9.18
CA SER A 33 -5.54 -11.29 -10.31
C SER A 33 -5.79 -10.33 -11.47
N ASP A 34 -6.86 -9.54 -11.42
CA ASP A 34 -7.20 -8.61 -12.50
C ASP A 34 -6.20 -7.45 -12.57
N ARG A 35 -5.92 -7.01 -13.81
CA ARG A 35 -5.01 -5.90 -14.07
C ARG A 35 -5.62 -4.60 -13.56
N GLY A 36 -5.12 -4.10 -12.43
CA GLY A 36 -5.61 -2.87 -11.81
C GLY A 36 -5.80 -2.98 -10.30
N VAL A 37 -5.79 -4.19 -9.75
CA VAL A 37 -5.78 -4.41 -8.30
C VAL A 37 -4.41 -4.06 -7.72
N CYS A 38 -4.40 -3.38 -6.58
CA CYS A 38 -3.16 -3.02 -5.90
C CYS A 38 -2.58 -4.22 -5.16
N ILE A 39 -1.50 -4.80 -5.67
CA ILE A 39 -0.81 -5.94 -5.04
C ILE A 39 -0.37 -5.60 -3.60
N PRO A 40 0.28 -4.44 -3.31
CA PRO A 40 0.60 -4.07 -1.93
C PRO A 40 -0.60 -3.98 -1.00
N TYR A 41 -1.78 -3.63 -1.52
CA TYR A 41 -3.01 -3.61 -0.72
C TYR A 41 -3.49 -5.00 -0.34
N LEU A 42 -3.32 -5.99 -1.22
CA LEU A 42 -3.67 -7.38 -0.92
C LEU A 42 -2.87 -7.91 0.28
N PHE A 43 -1.62 -7.48 0.41
CA PHE A 43 -0.75 -7.74 1.57
C PHE A 43 -0.95 -6.77 2.75
N GLY A 44 -1.92 -5.85 2.67
CA GLY A 44 -2.23 -4.89 3.73
C GLY A 44 -1.25 -3.71 3.87
N ALA A 45 -0.30 -3.56 2.94
CA ALA A 45 0.80 -2.61 3.05
C ALA A 45 0.93 -1.71 1.80
N CYS A 46 -0.14 -1.00 1.42
CA CYS A 46 -0.09 -0.04 0.33
C CYS A 46 0.57 1.29 0.78
N PRO A 47 1.75 1.68 0.23
CA PRO A 47 2.45 2.89 0.63
C PRO A 47 1.65 4.16 0.36
N GLY A 48 0.94 4.20 -0.77
CA GLY A 48 0.12 5.36 -1.17
C GLY A 48 -1.09 5.59 -0.26
N LEU A 49 -1.56 4.55 0.44
CA LEU A 49 -2.62 4.67 1.43
C LEU A 49 -2.06 4.95 2.82
N LEU A 50 -1.06 4.18 3.25
CA LEU A 50 -0.43 4.30 4.57
C LEU A 50 0.24 5.66 4.79
N LEU A 51 0.85 6.22 3.74
CA LEU A 51 1.62 7.46 3.82
C LEU A 51 0.86 8.66 3.26
N ALA A 52 -0.43 8.53 2.92
CA ALA A 52 -1.25 9.59 2.34
C ALA A 52 -1.25 10.88 3.20
N ASN A 53 -1.24 10.72 4.52
CA ASN A 53 -1.27 11.83 5.48
C ASN A 53 0.13 12.28 5.94
N THR A 54 1.19 11.81 5.29
CA THR A 54 2.57 12.12 5.66
C THR A 54 3.23 13.03 4.63
N LYS A 55 4.25 13.78 5.04
CA LYS A 55 5.07 14.61 4.14
C LYS A 55 6.03 13.77 3.27
N ALA A 56 5.82 12.47 3.13
CA ALA A 56 6.70 11.57 2.37
C ALA A 56 6.69 11.87 0.86
N GLY A 57 5.67 12.57 0.36
CA GLY A 57 5.58 13.02 -1.04
C GLY A 57 5.13 11.92 -2.00
N LEU A 58 4.45 10.88 -1.50
CA LEU A 58 3.82 9.85 -2.32
C LEU A 58 2.45 10.34 -2.78
N SER A 59 2.13 10.16 -4.06
CA SER A 59 0.78 10.40 -4.56
C SER A 59 -0.19 9.35 -4.01
N SER A 60 -1.48 9.70 -3.95
CA SER A 60 -2.53 8.72 -3.69
C SER A 60 -2.43 7.55 -4.66
N CYS A 61 -2.66 6.34 -4.17
CA CYS A 61 -2.61 5.15 -5.01
C CYS A 61 -3.66 5.25 -6.14
N THR A 62 -3.26 4.91 -7.36
CA THR A 62 -4.14 4.89 -8.54
C THR A 62 -4.73 3.51 -8.82
N LEU A 63 -4.34 2.50 -8.04
CA LEU A 63 -4.79 1.12 -8.17
C LEU A 63 -6.03 0.87 -7.30
N TYR A 64 -6.78 -0.16 -7.65
CA TYR A 64 -8.02 -0.52 -6.99
C TYR A 64 -7.74 -1.18 -5.63
N HIS A 65 -8.42 -0.68 -4.59
CA HIS A 65 -8.38 -1.18 -3.22
C HIS A 65 -9.77 -1.67 -2.84
N ASN A 66 -9.91 -2.93 -2.46
CA ASN A 66 -11.17 -3.51 -2.00
C ASN A 66 -10.88 -4.59 -0.98
N ASP A 67 -11.50 -4.48 0.19
CA ASP A 67 -11.31 -5.42 1.32
C ASP A 67 -11.73 -6.84 0.94
N LYS A 68 -12.79 -6.99 0.15
CA LYS A 68 -13.25 -8.32 -0.31
C LYS A 68 -12.17 -9.05 -1.10
N LEU A 69 -11.48 -8.35 -1.99
CA LEU A 69 -10.41 -8.93 -2.79
C LEU A 69 -9.18 -9.28 -1.94
N SER A 70 -8.89 -8.48 -0.90
CA SER A 70 -7.82 -8.77 0.05
C SER A 70 -8.13 -10.01 0.88
N ASP A 71 -9.36 -10.14 1.39
CA ASP A 71 -9.79 -11.31 2.15
C ASP A 71 -9.76 -12.58 1.29
N ASP A 72 -10.20 -12.49 0.03
CA ASP A 72 -10.17 -13.60 -0.93
C ASP A 72 -8.72 -14.04 -1.20
N PHE A 73 -7.84 -13.09 -1.46
CA PHE A 73 -6.40 -13.34 -1.65
C PHE A 73 -5.75 -13.97 -0.42
N GLN A 74 -6.05 -13.48 0.79
CA GLN A 74 -5.47 -14.03 2.02
C GLN A 74 -5.88 -15.48 2.26
N ARG A 75 -7.14 -15.84 1.97
CA ARG A 75 -7.60 -17.23 2.06
C ARG A 75 -6.83 -18.13 1.08
N ASP A 76 -6.65 -17.67 -0.15
CA ASP A 76 -5.93 -18.42 -1.17
C ASP A 76 -4.43 -18.54 -0.83
N TYR A 77 -3.81 -17.47 -0.33
CA TYR A 77 -2.42 -17.48 0.16
C TYR A 77 -2.21 -18.49 1.29
N HIS A 78 -3.09 -18.51 2.30
CA HIS A 78 -2.98 -19.45 3.42
C HIS A 78 -3.20 -20.91 3.01
N SER A 79 -4.06 -21.14 2.03
CA SER A 79 -4.31 -22.48 1.51
C SER A 79 -3.17 -23.03 0.65
N LEU A 80 -2.21 -22.18 0.24
CA LEU A 80 -1.15 -22.49 -0.74
C LEU A 80 -1.70 -23.17 -2.01
N ALA A 81 -2.98 -22.92 -2.33
CA ALA A 81 -3.69 -23.64 -3.36
C ALA A 81 -3.19 -23.26 -4.76
N ASP A 82 -2.71 -22.03 -4.93
CA ASP A 82 -2.28 -21.51 -6.22
C ASP A 82 -0.81 -21.06 -6.20
N ARG A 83 -0.05 -21.53 -7.19
CA ARG A 83 1.35 -21.10 -7.41
C ARG A 83 1.43 -19.64 -7.84
N SER A 84 0.36 -19.09 -8.41
CA SER A 84 0.29 -17.68 -8.82
C SER A 84 0.53 -16.73 -7.65
N VAL A 85 0.24 -17.16 -6.41
CA VAL A 85 0.43 -16.34 -5.20
C VAL A 85 1.90 -16.01 -4.93
N LEU A 86 2.82 -16.90 -5.31
CA LEU A 86 4.26 -16.66 -5.18
C LEU A 86 4.73 -15.52 -6.10
N ASP A 87 4.08 -15.34 -7.26
CA ASP A 87 4.43 -14.26 -8.18
C ASP A 87 3.98 -12.90 -7.61
N PHE A 88 2.82 -12.86 -6.93
CA PHE A 88 2.35 -11.66 -6.22
C PHE A 88 3.28 -11.28 -5.06
N GLU A 89 3.75 -12.26 -4.29
CA GLU A 89 4.70 -12.05 -3.20
C GLU A 89 6.02 -11.46 -3.70
N ARG A 90 6.58 -12.00 -4.79
CA ARG A 90 7.81 -11.48 -5.41
C ARG A 90 7.64 -10.04 -5.91
N GLU A 91 6.50 -9.71 -6.50
CA GLU A 91 6.23 -8.36 -6.97
C GLU A 91 6.07 -7.39 -5.78
N PHE A 92 5.41 -7.83 -4.70
CA PHE A 92 5.32 -7.06 -3.46
C PHE A 92 6.69 -6.82 -2.82
N GLU A 93 7.54 -7.84 -2.74
CA GLU A 93 8.90 -7.75 -2.22
C GLU A 93 9.73 -6.73 -3.02
N LYS A 94 9.65 -6.81 -4.35
CA LYS A 94 10.36 -5.88 -5.24
C LYS A 94 9.93 -4.43 -5.03
N GLN A 95 8.62 -4.17 -4.94
CA GLN A 95 8.11 -2.82 -4.67
C GLN A 95 8.54 -2.31 -3.29
N SER A 96 8.48 -3.17 -2.28
CA SER A 96 8.91 -2.85 -0.91
C SER A 96 10.40 -2.53 -0.84
N SER A 97 11.24 -3.36 -1.45
CA SER A 97 12.70 -3.14 -1.52
C SER A 97 13.05 -1.82 -2.21
N SER A 98 12.36 -1.49 -3.31
CA SER A 98 12.55 -0.20 -3.99
C SER A 98 12.25 1.00 -3.08
N LEU A 99 11.19 0.91 -2.27
CA LEU A 99 10.82 1.97 -1.34
C LEU A 99 11.84 2.13 -0.22
N VAL A 100 12.31 1.00 0.33
CA VAL A 100 13.37 0.99 1.35
C VAL A 100 14.62 1.68 0.81
N GLN A 101 15.07 1.32 -0.39
CA GLN A 101 16.23 1.94 -1.02
C GLN A 101 16.06 3.45 -1.25
N ASP A 102 14.86 3.90 -1.63
CA ASP A 102 14.60 5.33 -1.80
C ASP A 102 14.62 6.09 -0.47
N VAL A 103 14.14 5.49 0.61
CA VAL A 103 14.22 6.04 1.96
C VAL A 103 15.67 6.06 2.44
N GLU A 104 16.44 5.00 2.23
CA GLU A 104 17.87 4.95 2.56
C GLU A 104 18.67 6.01 1.82
N ARG A 105 18.37 6.25 0.54
CA ARG A 105 18.99 7.35 -0.24
C ARG A 105 18.64 8.70 0.34
N LYS A 106 17.39 8.92 0.77
CA LYS A 106 16.97 10.18 1.43
C LYS A 106 17.69 10.37 2.75
N ILE A 107 17.79 9.32 3.57
CA ILE A 107 18.53 9.32 4.85
C ILE A 107 20.00 9.64 4.59
N SER A 108 20.65 8.92 3.68
CA SER A 108 22.08 9.13 3.35
C SER A 108 22.37 10.56 2.90
N ARG A 109 21.49 11.17 2.10
CA ARG A 109 21.61 12.58 1.71
C ARG A 109 21.41 13.54 2.89
N ALA A 110 20.48 13.24 3.79
CA ALA A 110 20.24 14.04 4.99
C ALA A 110 21.43 13.98 5.94
N VAL A 111 21.95 12.79 6.20
CA VAL A 111 23.16 12.58 7.01
C VAL A 111 24.34 13.37 6.42
N LYS A 112 24.62 13.23 5.12
CA LYS A 112 25.71 13.99 4.46
C LYS A 112 25.55 15.51 4.61
N ARG A 113 24.34 16.04 4.50
CA ARG A 113 24.10 17.48 4.73
C ARG A 113 24.42 17.89 6.16
N LEU A 114 24.03 17.08 7.15
CA LEU A 114 24.31 17.35 8.55
C LEU A 114 25.81 17.28 8.87
N GLN A 115 26.54 16.32 8.26
CA GLN A 115 27.99 16.23 8.38
C GLN A 115 28.68 17.50 7.89
N VAL A 116 28.30 18.01 6.71
CA VAL A 116 28.89 19.23 6.13
C VAL A 116 28.52 20.48 6.95
N GLN A 117 27.28 20.57 7.43
CA GLN A 117 26.79 21.77 8.11
C GLN A 117 27.37 21.93 9.54
N TYR A 118 27.62 20.82 10.23
CA TYR A 118 27.99 20.82 11.66
C TYR A 118 29.31 20.10 11.97
N ASP A 119 30.06 19.66 10.96
CA ASP A 119 31.31 18.89 11.09
C ASP A 119 31.19 17.65 12.00
N ILE A 120 30.01 17.03 12.02
CA ILE A 120 29.72 15.86 12.85
C ILE A 120 30.26 14.62 12.14
N GLN A 121 31.27 13.96 12.71
CA GLN A 121 31.99 12.86 12.06
C GLN A 121 31.37 11.46 12.29
N ASP A 122 30.47 11.31 13.27
CA ASP A 122 29.96 9.99 13.68
C ASP A 122 28.43 9.87 13.57
N TYR A 123 27.98 9.16 12.54
CA TYR A 123 26.60 8.68 12.36
C TYR A 123 26.56 7.17 12.07
N GLY A 124 27.70 6.47 12.16
CA GLY A 124 27.80 5.05 11.81
C GLY A 124 26.92 4.16 12.69
N SER A 125 26.59 4.63 13.88
CA SER A 125 25.67 3.98 14.82
C SER A 125 24.17 4.18 14.51
N LEU A 126 23.81 5.11 13.62
CA LEU A 126 22.43 5.45 13.27
C LEU A 126 21.96 4.82 11.95
N LEU A 127 22.89 4.38 11.10
CA LEU A 127 22.57 3.59 9.92
C LEU A 127 22.37 2.14 10.39
N VAL A 128 21.17 1.62 10.16
CA VAL A 128 20.72 0.29 10.59
C VAL A 128 21.81 -0.74 10.25
N HIS A 129 22.43 -1.31 11.28
CA HIS A 129 23.29 -2.48 11.15
C HIS A 129 22.50 -3.56 10.40
N GLU A 130 23.03 -4.04 9.28
CA GLU A 130 22.44 -5.11 8.48
C GLU A 130 22.04 -6.28 9.39
N VAL A 131 20.74 -6.50 9.52
CA VAL A 131 20.19 -7.67 10.20
C VAL A 131 20.49 -8.86 9.30
N HIS A 132 21.56 -9.59 9.65
CA HIS A 132 21.93 -10.88 9.06
C HIS A 132 20.91 -11.96 9.41
#